data_AF-A0A7X7YVW0-F1
#
_entry.id   AF-A0A7X7YVW0-F1
#
_cell.length_a   1.000
_cell.length_b   1.000
_cell.length_c   1.000
_cell.angle_alpha   90.00
_cell.angle_beta   90.00
_cell.angle_gamma   90.00
#
_symmetry.space_group_name_H-M   'P 1'
#
loop_
_entity.id
_entity.type
_entity.pdbx_description
1 polymer ?
#
loop_
_entity_poly.entity_id
_entity_poly.type
_entity_poly.pdbx_seq_one_letter_code
_entity_poly.pdbx_strand_id
1 'polypeptide(L)'
;MPRPERREIEPNDARVIRQLVAHYDRVLMPLTPEERTELRAKGGEVERVIPESQREIRELRDKLGEILRYHRHAPLPEDRTPEPDDNDRGLIRQLREHFEPLTQQQDRGLGGQLRALHALTQLDLMLKDYDAFERHVTRYLLMLRDAGLNEMYMAGGCRHIESLVRAGQYEKANRMLTSWADRSAAVNDVDGICRFCSADDGKMSPWAAVQVLDRFLRRSGLSPVQRYEGLALRAIALDKIDRWLADSSTEENESLAAQTRWILKTATRAEIAQRAQSAIRQAVLAWEALGEARWTEAKPYSVTSMPAQARNMMEAPDSTRLQETSAQLDQIVRRRTVPPGPAPRSGEGGRPRTTR
;
A
#
# COMPACT_ATOMS: atom_id res chain seq x y z
N MET A 1 -17.06 -20.56 -7.07
CA MET A 1 -18.25 -19.74 -7.36
C MET A 1 -17.79 -18.33 -7.73
N PRO A 2 -18.32 -17.71 -8.81
CA PRO A 2 -18.01 -16.32 -9.12
C PRO A 2 -18.46 -15.42 -7.97
N ARG A 3 -17.64 -14.41 -7.63
CA ARG A 3 -17.99 -13.42 -6.62
C ARG A 3 -19.20 -12.59 -7.11
N PRO A 4 -20.20 -12.30 -6.26
CA PRO A 4 -21.38 -11.54 -6.66
C PRO A 4 -21.01 -10.12 -7.11
N GLU A 5 -21.74 -9.52 -8.03
CA GLU A 5 -21.42 -8.17 -8.51
C GLU A 5 -21.46 -7.12 -7.37
N ARG A 6 -20.49 -6.19 -7.39
CA ARG A 6 -20.47 -5.07 -6.44
C ARG A 6 -21.62 -4.11 -6.78
N ARG A 7 -22.52 -3.93 -5.83
CA ARG A 7 -23.60 -2.92 -5.87
C ARG A 7 -23.21 -1.64 -5.14
N GLU A 8 -23.84 -0.54 -5.54
CA GLU A 8 -23.82 0.72 -4.79
C GLU A 8 -24.84 0.63 -3.65
N ILE A 9 -24.41 0.98 -2.44
CA ILE A 9 -25.27 1.08 -1.25
C ILE A 9 -25.68 2.54 -1.11
N GLU A 10 -26.98 2.79 -0.92
CA GLU A 10 -27.48 4.13 -0.69
C GLU A 10 -26.90 4.73 0.61
N PRO A 11 -26.66 6.05 0.66
CA PRO A 11 -26.06 6.70 1.83
C PRO A 11 -26.79 6.42 3.16
N ASN A 12 -28.12 6.29 3.13
CA ASN A 12 -28.92 5.98 4.31
C ASN A 12 -28.72 4.53 4.77
N ASP A 13 -28.68 3.57 3.85
CA ASP A 13 -28.42 2.17 4.16
C ASP A 13 -27.01 1.98 4.72
N ALA A 14 -26.02 2.65 4.13
CA ALA A 14 -24.66 2.64 4.64
C ALA A 14 -24.61 3.24 6.07
N ARG A 15 -25.39 4.29 6.36
CA ARG A 15 -25.52 4.87 7.71
C ARG A 15 -26.16 3.90 8.70
N VAL A 16 -27.23 3.21 8.31
CA VAL A 16 -27.91 2.22 9.15
C VAL A 16 -26.98 1.04 9.45
N ILE A 17 -26.27 0.52 8.45
CA ILE A 17 -25.30 -0.56 8.64
C ILE A 17 -24.20 -0.14 9.63
N ARG A 18 -23.69 1.11 9.52
CA ARG A 18 -22.72 1.65 10.49
C ARG A 18 -23.28 1.76 11.90
N GLN A 19 -24.51 2.26 12.04
CA GLN A 19 -25.17 2.36 13.35
C GLN A 19 -25.34 0.98 13.98
N LEU A 20 -25.67 -0.04 13.18
CA LEU A 20 -25.77 -1.42 13.65
C LEU A 20 -24.41 -1.99 14.05
N VAL A 21 -23.35 -1.77 13.26
CA VAL A 21 -21.98 -2.17 13.62
C VAL A 21 -21.55 -1.50 14.93
N ALA A 22 -21.73 -0.18 15.07
CA ALA A 22 -21.39 0.55 16.29
C ALA A 22 -22.25 0.13 17.49
N HIS A 23 -23.53 -0.20 17.27
CA HIS A 23 -24.41 -0.73 18.30
C HIS A 23 -23.90 -2.10 18.77
N TYR A 24 -23.59 -3.01 17.85
CA TYR A 24 -23.04 -4.31 18.19
C TYR A 24 -21.66 -4.21 18.84
N ASP A 25 -20.80 -3.27 18.44
CA ASP A 25 -19.54 -3.02 19.15
C ASP A 25 -19.78 -2.62 20.61
N ARG A 26 -20.78 -1.77 20.88
CA ARG A 26 -21.15 -1.39 22.24
C ARG A 26 -21.78 -2.53 23.05
N VAL A 27 -22.58 -3.38 22.40
CA VAL A 27 -23.25 -4.53 23.04
C VAL A 27 -22.27 -5.68 23.30
N LEU A 28 -21.34 -5.93 22.38
CA LEU A 28 -20.27 -6.93 22.52
C LEU A 28 -19.16 -6.47 23.46
N MET A 29 -18.98 -5.16 23.65
CA MET A 29 -17.87 -4.61 24.45
C MET A 29 -18.27 -3.56 25.51
N PRO A 30 -19.21 -3.83 26.43
CA PRO A 30 -19.22 -3.07 27.67
C PRO A 30 -17.91 -3.39 28.43
N LEU A 31 -17.06 -2.39 28.64
CA LEU A 31 -15.92 -2.52 29.56
C LEU A 31 -16.44 -2.57 30.99
N THR A 32 -16.17 -3.67 31.73
CA THR A 32 -16.43 -3.68 33.17
C THR A 32 -15.52 -2.67 33.88
N PRO A 33 -15.88 -2.20 35.09
CA PRO A 33 -15.01 -1.33 35.87
C PRO A 33 -13.61 -1.91 36.11
N GLU A 34 -13.49 -3.24 36.25
CA GLU A 34 -12.19 -3.90 36.41
C GLU A 34 -11.36 -3.83 35.13
N GLU A 35 -11.96 -4.13 33.97
CA GLU A 35 -11.26 -4.10 32.68
C GLU A 35 -10.86 -2.68 32.26
N ARG A 36 -11.63 -1.66 32.65
CA ARG A 36 -11.23 -0.24 32.48
C ARG A 36 -9.99 0.09 33.29
N THR A 37 -9.87 -0.50 34.47
CA THR A 37 -8.73 -0.30 35.37
C THR A 37 -7.51 -1.06 34.83
N GLU A 38 -7.72 -2.26 34.30
CA GLU A 38 -6.69 -3.08 33.67
C GLU A 38 -6.18 -2.47 32.36
N LEU A 39 -7.06 -1.93 31.50
CA LEU A 39 -6.69 -1.17 30.29
C LEU A 39 -5.78 0.01 30.62
N ARG A 40 -6.08 0.73 31.71
CA ARG A 40 -5.26 1.86 32.19
C ARG A 40 -3.91 1.41 32.73
N ALA A 41 -3.83 0.24 33.34
CA ALA A 41 -2.60 -0.30 33.92
C ALA A 41 -1.69 -1.00 32.89
N LYS A 42 -2.27 -1.69 31.89
CA LYS A 42 -1.54 -2.50 30.90
C LYS A 42 -1.30 -1.81 29.55
N GLY A 43 -1.72 -0.55 29.39
CA GLY A 43 -1.39 0.25 28.20
C GLY A 43 -2.16 -0.12 26.94
N GLY A 44 -3.40 -0.59 27.07
CA GLY A 44 -4.35 -0.68 25.94
C GLY A 44 -4.67 -2.08 25.40
N GLU A 45 -4.13 -3.16 25.96
CA GLU A 45 -4.46 -4.52 25.54
C GLU A 45 -5.13 -5.31 26.68
N VAL A 46 -6.40 -5.69 26.46
CA VAL A 46 -7.12 -6.69 27.27
C VAL A 46 -7.53 -7.81 26.32
N GLU A 47 -6.92 -8.98 26.50
CA GLU A 47 -7.26 -10.17 25.73
C GLU A 47 -8.59 -10.72 26.23
N ARG A 48 -9.65 -10.54 25.45
CA ARG A 48 -11.01 -10.94 25.81
C ARG A 48 -11.41 -12.23 25.11
N VAL A 49 -11.88 -13.19 25.90
CA VAL A 49 -12.60 -14.35 25.38
C VAL A 49 -14.08 -13.96 25.24
N ILE A 50 -14.55 -13.84 23.99
CA ILE A 50 -15.96 -13.52 23.71
C ILE A 50 -16.81 -14.77 24.05
N PRO A 51 -17.83 -14.64 24.92
CA PRO A 51 -18.71 -15.77 25.28
C PRO A 51 -19.39 -16.38 24.05
N GLU A 52 -19.62 -17.69 24.06
CA GLU A 52 -20.32 -18.39 22.95
C GLU A 52 -21.71 -17.81 22.68
N SER A 53 -22.40 -17.32 23.71
CA SER A 53 -23.70 -16.64 23.61
C SER A 53 -23.68 -15.34 22.81
N GLN A 54 -22.50 -14.77 22.55
CA GLN A 54 -22.29 -13.54 21.77
C GLN A 54 -21.71 -13.80 20.38
N ARG A 55 -21.45 -15.07 20.02
CA ARG A 55 -20.85 -15.46 18.74
C ARG A 55 -21.72 -15.04 17.55
N GLU A 56 -23.03 -15.25 17.63
CA GLU A 56 -23.96 -14.86 16.56
C GLU A 56 -23.98 -13.34 16.35
N ILE A 57 -23.93 -12.55 17.43
CA ILE A 57 -23.89 -11.09 17.37
C ILE A 57 -22.57 -10.62 16.72
N ARG A 58 -21.45 -11.26 17.04
CA ARG A 58 -20.16 -10.99 16.40
C ARG A 58 -20.19 -11.33 14.91
N GLU A 59 -20.71 -12.48 14.53
CA GLU A 59 -20.82 -12.89 13.13
C GLU A 59 -21.70 -11.93 12.32
N LEU A 60 -22.80 -11.43 12.89
CA LEU A 60 -23.64 -10.41 12.27
C LEU A 60 -22.88 -9.09 12.09
N ARG A 61 -22.18 -8.62 13.13
CA ARG A 61 -21.36 -7.41 13.09
C ARG A 61 -20.25 -7.50 12.03
N ASP A 62 -19.56 -8.63 11.96
CA ASP A 62 -18.49 -8.85 10.99
C ASP A 62 -19.05 -8.91 9.55
N LYS A 63 -20.18 -9.60 9.33
CA LYS A 63 -20.90 -9.61 8.03
C LYS A 63 -21.35 -8.22 7.59
N LEU A 64 -21.88 -7.41 8.50
CA LEU A 64 -22.25 -6.02 8.23
C LEU A 64 -21.04 -5.17 7.83
N GLY A 65 -19.91 -5.34 8.54
CA GLY A 65 -18.65 -4.71 8.17
C GLY A 65 -18.07 -5.22 6.84
N GLU A 66 -18.30 -6.49 6.48
CA GLU A 66 -17.93 -7.03 5.16
C GLU A 66 -18.81 -6.47 4.04
N ILE A 67 -20.10 -6.26 4.26
CA ILE A 67 -21.01 -5.63 3.29
C ILE A 67 -20.49 -4.23 2.92
N LEU A 68 -20.16 -3.41 3.93
CA LEU A 68 -19.58 -2.08 3.68
C LEU A 68 -18.24 -2.15 2.95
N ARG A 69 -17.38 -3.13 3.27
CA ARG A 69 -16.07 -3.30 2.60
C ARG A 69 -16.20 -3.82 1.17
N TYR A 70 -17.21 -4.63 0.89
CA TYR A 70 -17.39 -5.31 -0.40
C TYR A 70 -18.10 -4.44 -1.43
N HIS A 71 -19.13 -3.71 -0.99
CA HIS A 71 -19.98 -2.89 -1.83
C HIS A 71 -19.53 -1.43 -1.85
N ARG A 72 -19.84 -0.73 -2.95
CA ARG A 72 -19.52 0.69 -3.09
C ARG A 72 -20.47 1.50 -2.23
N HIS A 73 -19.97 2.50 -1.51
CA HIS A 73 -20.78 3.44 -0.75
C HIS A 73 -20.05 4.78 -0.66
N ALA A 74 -20.79 5.88 -0.73
CA ALA A 74 -20.20 7.20 -0.58
C ALA A 74 -19.65 7.39 0.85
N PRO A 75 -18.44 7.98 1.02
CA PRO A 75 -17.95 8.37 2.33
C PRO A 75 -18.91 9.39 2.95
N LEU A 76 -19.42 9.10 4.13
CA LEU A 76 -20.23 10.02 4.91
C LEU A 76 -19.35 10.92 5.78
N PRO A 77 -19.85 12.09 6.23
CA PRO A 77 -19.10 12.95 7.14
C PRO A 77 -18.63 12.24 8.41
N GLU A 78 -19.41 11.27 8.92
CA GLU A 78 -19.05 10.51 10.12
C GLU A 78 -17.92 9.49 9.89
N ASP A 79 -17.58 9.17 8.63
CA ASP A 79 -16.43 8.32 8.30
C ASP A 79 -15.10 9.07 8.36
N ARG A 80 -15.15 10.41 8.38
CA ARG A 80 -13.94 11.23 8.51
C ARG A 80 -13.50 11.20 9.96
N THR A 81 -12.21 10.96 10.19
CA THR A 81 -11.61 11.13 11.51
C THR A 81 -11.93 12.54 12.01
N PRO A 82 -12.61 12.70 13.16
CA PRO A 82 -12.97 14.02 13.66
C PRO A 82 -11.70 14.86 13.87
N GLU A 83 -11.76 16.13 13.47
CA GLU A 83 -10.64 17.03 13.73
C GLU A 83 -10.52 17.30 15.23
N PRO A 84 -9.30 17.36 15.79
CA PRO A 84 -9.10 17.68 17.19
C PRO A 84 -9.71 19.05 17.53
N ASP A 85 -10.54 19.09 18.58
CA ASP A 85 -11.06 20.34 19.13
C ASP A 85 -9.95 21.10 19.91
N ASP A 86 -10.27 22.27 20.45
CA ASP A 86 -9.27 23.08 21.17
C ASP A 86 -8.74 22.40 22.44
N ASN A 87 -9.56 21.59 23.10
CA ASN A 87 -9.16 20.84 24.29
C ASN A 87 -8.23 19.67 23.90
N ASP A 88 -8.59 18.91 22.85
CA ASP A 88 -7.74 17.88 22.27
C ASP A 88 -6.40 18.45 21.84
N ARG A 89 -6.38 19.62 21.19
CA ARG A 89 -5.15 20.31 20.81
C ARG A 89 -4.31 20.69 22.02
N GLY A 90 -4.93 21.10 23.13
CA GLY A 90 -4.27 21.32 24.40
C GLY A 90 -3.57 20.05 24.92
N LEU A 91 -4.29 18.93 24.96
CA LEU A 91 -3.76 17.63 25.40
C LEU A 91 -2.66 17.10 24.48
N ILE A 92 -2.81 17.24 23.16
CA ILE A 92 -1.81 16.81 22.18
C ILE A 92 -0.51 17.60 22.37
N ARG A 93 -0.57 18.91 22.68
CA ARG A 93 0.63 19.69 23.00
C ARG A 93 1.31 19.21 24.27
N GLN A 94 0.56 18.91 25.33
CA GLN A 94 1.12 18.34 26.57
C GLN A 94 1.79 16.98 26.32
N LEU A 95 1.19 16.12 25.48
CA LEU A 95 1.80 14.86 25.07
C LEU A 95 3.10 15.08 24.28
N ARG A 96 3.15 16.08 23.39
CA ARG A 96 4.39 16.44 22.69
C ARG A 96 5.49 16.83 23.67
N GLU A 97 5.18 17.69 24.63
CA GLU A 97 6.11 18.11 25.70
C GLU A 97 6.61 16.92 26.54
N HIS A 98 5.75 15.92 26.76
CA HIS A 98 6.13 14.68 27.44
C HIS A 98 7.09 13.81 26.62
N PHE A 99 6.82 13.61 25.32
CA PHE A 99 7.60 12.70 24.47
C PHE A 99 8.94 13.28 23.99
N GLU A 100 9.04 14.61 23.84
CA GLU A 100 10.27 15.27 23.37
C GLU A 100 11.52 14.87 24.17
N PRO A 101 11.56 14.98 25.52
CA PRO A 101 12.74 14.59 26.29
C PRO A 101 13.04 13.08 26.20
N LEU A 102 12.01 12.24 25.99
CA LEU A 102 12.18 10.78 25.88
C LEU A 102 12.99 10.37 24.64
N THR A 103 13.04 11.23 23.62
CA THR A 103 13.85 11.00 22.42
C THR A 103 15.35 11.04 22.68
N GLN A 104 15.79 11.62 23.81
CA GLN A 104 17.20 11.81 24.17
C GLN A 104 17.65 10.92 25.33
N GLN A 105 16.72 10.25 26.03
CA GLN A 105 17.05 9.39 27.16
C GLN A 105 17.76 8.12 26.71
N GLN A 106 19.03 7.98 27.10
CA GLN A 106 19.87 6.83 26.74
C GLN A 106 19.40 5.52 27.40
N ASP A 107 18.87 5.61 28.62
CA ASP A 107 18.45 4.46 29.43
C ASP A 107 17.33 3.62 28.80
N ARG A 108 16.58 4.19 27.84
CA ARG A 108 15.51 3.47 27.11
C ARG A 108 16.01 2.66 25.92
N GLY A 109 17.28 2.81 25.56
CA GLY A 109 17.87 2.25 24.35
C GLY A 109 17.28 2.82 23.05
N LEU A 110 17.84 2.39 21.91
CA LEU A 110 17.45 2.85 20.57
C LEU A 110 15.96 2.65 20.31
N GLY A 111 15.41 1.48 20.66
CA GLY A 111 14.00 1.16 20.44
C GLY A 111 13.05 2.09 21.19
N GLY A 112 13.37 2.47 22.43
CA GLY A 112 12.58 3.42 23.21
C GLY A 112 12.60 4.83 22.60
N GLN A 113 13.76 5.29 22.14
CA GLN A 113 13.89 6.59 21.48
C GLN A 113 13.16 6.65 20.14
N LEU A 114 13.24 5.58 19.33
CA LEU A 114 12.51 5.48 18.06
C LEU A 114 10.98 5.46 18.29
N ARG A 115 10.49 4.80 19.35
CA ARG A 115 9.07 4.83 19.73
C ARG A 115 8.63 6.23 20.13
N ALA A 116 9.44 6.97 20.88
CA ALA A 116 9.14 8.35 21.25
C ALA A 116 9.07 9.26 20.01
N LEU A 117 10.02 9.13 19.08
CA LEU A 117 9.98 9.87 17.80
C LEU A 117 8.76 9.49 16.98
N HIS A 118 8.40 8.21 16.92
CA HIS A 118 7.20 7.77 16.22
C HIS A 118 5.95 8.42 16.82
N ALA A 119 5.82 8.44 18.15
CA ALA A 119 4.71 9.10 18.84
C ALA A 119 4.65 10.60 18.48
N LEU A 120 5.78 11.31 18.53
CA LEU A 120 5.85 12.72 18.13
C LEU A 120 5.38 12.95 16.69
N THR A 121 5.80 12.11 15.74
CA THR A 121 5.35 12.24 14.34
C THR A 121 3.83 12.07 14.19
N GLN A 122 3.19 11.21 15.00
CA GLN A 122 1.73 11.09 14.99
C GLN A 122 1.05 12.33 15.55
N LEU A 123 1.57 12.87 16.67
CA LEU A 123 1.04 14.08 17.30
C LEU A 123 1.18 15.30 16.38
N ASP A 124 2.29 15.42 15.66
CA ASP A 124 2.50 16.49 14.66
C ASP A 124 1.49 16.40 13.51
N LEU A 125 1.18 15.19 13.02
CA LEU A 125 0.15 15.00 12.00
C LEU A 125 -1.24 15.41 12.51
N MET A 126 -1.59 15.04 13.74
CA MET A 126 -2.87 15.43 14.36
C MET A 126 -2.98 16.96 14.50
N LEU A 127 -1.89 17.64 14.82
CA LEU A 127 -1.82 19.10 14.89
C LEU A 127 -1.66 19.77 13.53
N LYS A 128 -1.45 19.01 12.45
CA LYS A 128 -1.10 19.50 11.11
C LYS A 128 0.18 20.37 11.11
N ASP A 129 1.09 20.13 12.06
CA ASP A 129 2.40 20.78 12.18
C ASP A 129 3.43 20.03 11.32
N TYR A 130 3.33 20.21 10.00
CA TYR A 130 4.14 19.47 9.04
C TYR A 130 5.63 19.86 9.01
N ASP A 131 6.00 20.96 9.66
CA ASP A 131 7.39 21.36 9.85
C ASP A 131 8.02 20.57 11.01
N ALA A 132 7.32 20.46 12.15
CA ALA A 132 7.75 19.57 13.23
C ALA A 132 7.80 18.10 12.77
N PHE A 133 6.79 17.65 12.03
CA PHE A 133 6.75 16.31 11.45
C PHE A 133 8.01 16.01 10.64
N GLU A 134 8.39 16.88 9.70
CA GLU A 134 9.56 16.69 8.84
C GLU A 134 10.86 16.61 9.65
N ARG A 135 10.99 17.41 10.71
CA ARG A 135 12.15 17.36 11.62
C ARG A 135 12.21 16.04 12.39
N HIS A 136 11.11 15.58 12.98
CA HIS A 136 11.08 14.32 13.73
C HIS A 136 11.28 13.10 12.84
N VAL A 137 10.70 13.08 11.63
CA VAL A 137 10.95 12.03 10.65
C VAL A 137 12.41 12.01 10.23
N THR A 138 13.01 13.18 9.98
CA THR A 138 14.43 13.26 9.63
C THR A 138 15.29 12.67 10.74
N ARG A 139 15.03 13.04 12.00
CA ARG A 139 15.76 12.49 13.16
C ARG A 139 15.56 10.97 13.30
N TYR A 140 14.34 10.48 13.12
CA TYR A 140 14.02 9.05 13.13
C TYR A 140 14.82 8.29 12.05
N LEU A 141 14.84 8.80 10.82
CA LEU A 141 15.57 8.18 9.71
C LEU A 141 17.09 8.23 9.92
N LEU A 142 17.62 9.32 10.49
CA LEU A 142 19.04 9.40 10.85
C LEU A 142 19.42 8.35 11.90
N MET A 143 18.58 8.14 12.92
CA MET A 143 18.84 7.12 13.94
C MET A 143 18.83 5.71 13.38
N LEU A 144 17.90 5.38 12.48
CA LEU A 144 17.88 4.07 11.81
C LEU A 144 19.13 3.88 10.95
N ARG A 145 19.55 4.92 10.24
CA ARG A 145 20.79 4.90 9.45
C ARG A 145 22.00 4.65 10.33
N ASP A 146 22.14 5.40 11.43
CA ASP A 146 23.32 5.32 12.30
C ASP A 146 23.40 3.95 13.01
N ALA A 147 22.26 3.30 13.21
CA ALA A 147 22.17 1.93 13.73
C ALA A 147 22.32 0.83 12.65
N GLY A 148 22.51 1.18 11.37
CA GLY A 148 22.63 0.21 10.27
C GLY A 148 21.32 -0.51 9.92
N LEU A 149 20.16 0.00 10.35
CA LEU A 149 18.84 -0.60 10.13
C LEU A 149 18.25 -0.17 8.77
N ASN A 150 18.93 -0.54 7.68
CA ASN A 150 18.65 -0.03 6.33
C ASN A 150 17.26 -0.44 5.79
N GLU A 151 16.80 -1.67 6.05
CA GLU A 151 15.46 -2.10 5.64
C GLU A 151 14.35 -1.30 6.37
N MET A 152 14.55 -1.03 7.67
CA MET A 152 13.64 -0.20 8.45
C MET A 152 13.68 1.26 8.00
N TYR A 153 14.85 1.78 7.60
CA TYR A 153 14.99 3.11 7.01
C TYR A 153 14.15 3.22 5.73
N MET A 154 14.24 2.22 4.85
CA MET A 154 13.50 2.18 3.60
C MET A 154 11.99 2.10 3.86
N ALA A 155 11.53 1.12 4.63
CA ALA A 155 10.12 0.94 4.93
C ALA A 155 9.52 2.12 5.72
N GLY A 156 10.23 2.61 6.74
CA GLY A 156 9.80 3.73 7.59
C GLY A 156 9.71 5.04 6.81
N GLY A 157 10.70 5.34 5.97
CA GLY A 157 10.70 6.55 5.16
C GLY A 157 9.54 6.59 4.17
N CYS A 158 9.25 5.46 3.49
CA CYS A 158 8.10 5.36 2.59
C CYS A 158 6.78 5.66 3.32
N ARG A 159 6.57 5.10 4.52
CA ARG A 159 5.36 5.34 5.32
C ARG A 159 5.17 6.82 5.67
N HIS A 160 6.23 7.50 6.08
CA HIS A 160 6.15 8.93 6.43
C HIS A 160 5.91 9.83 5.21
N ILE A 161 6.48 9.48 4.05
CA ILE A 161 6.17 10.16 2.78
C ILE A 161 4.69 9.98 2.44
N GLU A 162 4.14 8.77 2.60
CA GLU A 162 2.72 8.52 2.37
C GLU A 162 1.81 9.30 3.31
N SER A 163 2.20 9.49 4.58
CA SER A 163 1.47 10.38 5.50
C SER A 163 1.39 11.82 4.97
N LEU A 164 2.50 12.36 4.44
CA LEU A 164 2.50 13.69 3.82
C LEU A 164 1.63 13.75 2.57
N VAL A 165 1.67 12.71 1.73
CA VAL A 165 0.83 12.62 0.53
C VAL A 165 -0.66 12.61 0.88
N ARG A 166 -1.07 11.79 1.86
CA ARG A 166 -2.46 11.75 2.35
C ARG A 166 -2.90 13.10 2.94
N ALA A 167 -1.98 13.81 3.58
CA ALA A 167 -2.20 15.16 4.10
C ALA A 167 -2.15 16.28 3.03
N GLY A 168 -1.97 15.94 1.75
CA GLY A 168 -1.89 16.90 0.65
C GLY A 168 -0.59 17.72 0.61
N GLN A 169 0.42 17.36 1.41
CA GLN A 169 1.70 18.05 1.54
C GLN A 169 2.70 17.58 0.47
N TYR A 170 2.34 17.71 -0.81
CA TYR A 170 3.08 17.13 -1.93
C TYR A 170 4.52 17.67 -2.07
N GLU A 171 4.75 18.95 -1.80
CA GLU A 171 6.09 19.55 -1.89
C GLU A 171 7.05 18.96 -0.84
N LYS A 172 6.59 18.84 0.41
CA LYS A 172 7.35 18.19 1.49
C LYS A 172 7.58 16.70 1.18
N ALA A 173 6.55 16.01 0.70
CA ALA A 173 6.65 14.62 0.27
C ALA A 173 7.72 14.44 -0.82
N ASN A 174 7.77 15.33 -1.82
CA ASN A 174 8.75 15.27 -2.92
C ASN A 174 10.20 15.48 -2.45
N ARG A 175 10.42 16.47 -1.58
CA ARG A 175 11.76 16.72 -1.01
C ARG A 175 12.25 15.50 -0.20
N MET A 176 11.38 14.97 0.65
CA MET A 176 11.69 13.78 1.44
C MET A 176 11.92 12.55 0.56
N LEU A 177 11.05 12.31 -0.42
CA LEU A 177 11.14 11.20 -1.37
C LEU A 177 12.48 11.19 -2.11
N THR A 178 12.94 12.36 -2.58
CA THR A 178 14.19 12.46 -3.34
C THR A 178 15.38 11.99 -2.50
N SER A 179 15.57 12.58 -1.33
CA SER A 179 16.69 12.24 -0.43
C SER A 179 16.61 10.82 0.13
N TRP A 180 15.39 10.36 0.47
CA TRP A 180 15.13 9.01 0.94
C TRP A 180 15.43 7.96 -0.15
N ALA A 181 15.02 8.20 -1.39
CA ALA A 181 15.23 7.25 -2.48
C ALA A 181 16.71 7.15 -2.88
N ASP A 182 17.45 8.28 -2.90
CA ASP A 182 18.90 8.30 -3.12
C ASP A 182 19.62 7.42 -2.11
N ARG A 183 19.29 7.60 -0.83
CA ARG A 183 19.92 6.82 0.24
C ARG A 183 19.48 5.36 0.20
N SER A 184 18.18 5.09 0.08
CA SER A 184 17.64 3.73 0.07
C SER A 184 18.27 2.88 -1.03
N ALA A 185 18.44 3.43 -2.23
CA ALA A 185 19.09 2.73 -3.33
C ALA A 185 20.59 2.48 -3.10
N ALA A 186 21.28 3.40 -2.40
CA ALA A 186 22.72 3.34 -2.18
C ALA A 186 23.12 2.38 -1.05
N VAL A 187 22.37 2.33 0.05
CA VAL A 187 22.78 1.60 1.27
C VAL A 187 22.15 0.22 1.41
N ASN A 188 21.00 -0.04 0.78
CA ASN A 188 20.38 -1.36 0.84
C ASN A 188 21.05 -2.32 -0.13
N ASP A 189 21.05 -3.59 0.23
CA ASP A 189 21.44 -4.67 -0.67
C ASP A 189 20.39 -4.88 -1.76
N VAL A 190 20.76 -5.65 -2.78
CA VAL A 190 19.88 -5.90 -3.93
C VAL A 190 18.60 -6.62 -3.48
N ASP A 191 18.74 -7.59 -2.58
CA ASP A 191 17.62 -8.40 -2.12
C ASP A 191 16.59 -7.57 -1.33
N GLY A 192 17.04 -6.71 -0.41
CA GLY A 192 16.17 -5.80 0.33
C GLY A 192 15.41 -4.84 -0.58
N ILE A 193 16.08 -4.27 -1.60
CA ILE A 193 15.43 -3.39 -2.59
C ILE A 193 14.37 -4.16 -3.39
N CYS A 194 14.70 -5.35 -3.88
CA CYS A 194 13.76 -6.16 -4.65
C CYS A 194 12.57 -6.62 -3.79
N ARG A 195 12.79 -7.09 -2.56
CA ARG A 195 11.72 -7.44 -1.60
C ARG A 195 10.79 -6.26 -1.33
N PHE A 196 11.38 -5.07 -1.12
CA PHE A 196 10.61 -3.86 -0.95
C PHE A 196 9.77 -3.62 -2.20
N CYS A 197 10.38 -3.45 -3.36
CA CYS A 197 9.66 -3.10 -4.59
C CYS A 197 8.69 -4.18 -5.12
N SER A 198 8.78 -5.44 -4.66
CA SER A 198 7.86 -6.52 -5.02
C SER A 198 6.68 -6.68 -4.05
N ALA A 199 6.66 -5.97 -2.91
CA ALA A 199 5.61 -6.14 -1.91
C ALA A 199 4.26 -5.63 -2.45
N ASP A 200 3.31 -6.55 -2.63
CA ASP A 200 1.96 -6.24 -3.14
C ASP A 200 0.90 -6.17 -2.01
N ASP A 201 1.32 -5.82 -0.80
CA ASP A 201 0.45 -5.73 0.39
C ASP A 201 -0.50 -4.52 0.39
N GLY A 202 -0.53 -3.76 -0.71
CA GLY A 202 -1.30 -2.52 -0.84
C GLY A 202 -0.80 -1.37 0.02
N LYS A 203 0.29 -1.55 0.79
CA LYS A 203 0.84 -0.52 1.68
C LYS A 203 2.01 0.24 1.06
N MET A 204 2.50 -0.18 -0.10
CA MET A 204 3.57 0.49 -0.79
C MET A 204 3.06 1.32 -1.97
N SER A 205 3.38 2.61 -1.98
CA SER A 205 3.27 3.47 -3.16
C SER A 205 4.16 2.96 -4.31
N PRO A 206 3.59 2.54 -5.46
CA PRO A 206 4.38 2.15 -6.62
C PRO A 206 5.25 3.30 -7.14
N TRP A 207 4.85 4.55 -6.90
CA TRP A 207 5.67 5.71 -7.25
C TRP A 207 6.97 5.76 -6.45
N ALA A 208 6.90 5.49 -5.14
CA ALA A 208 8.09 5.39 -4.31
C ALA A 208 9.02 4.25 -4.79
N ALA A 209 8.44 3.09 -5.15
CA ALA A 209 9.20 1.98 -5.72
C ALA A 209 9.93 2.38 -7.02
N VAL A 210 9.25 3.06 -7.95
CA VAL A 210 9.88 3.58 -9.19
C VAL A 210 11.05 4.50 -8.87
N GLN A 211 10.92 5.39 -7.89
CA GLN A 211 11.98 6.33 -7.53
C GLN A 211 13.22 5.64 -6.95
N VAL A 212 13.03 4.59 -6.14
CA VAL A 212 14.13 3.76 -5.63
C VAL A 212 14.77 2.98 -6.78
N LEU A 213 13.97 2.34 -7.64
CA LEU A 213 14.46 1.53 -8.77
C LEU A 213 15.21 2.35 -9.81
N ASP A 214 14.76 3.58 -10.11
CA ASP A 214 15.44 4.51 -11.02
C ASP A 214 16.88 4.82 -10.58
N ARG A 215 17.14 4.80 -9.26
CA ARG A 215 18.47 5.03 -8.67
C ARG A 215 19.25 3.73 -8.52
N PHE A 216 18.59 2.67 -8.07
CA PHE A 216 19.16 1.33 -7.95
C PHE A 216 19.77 0.86 -9.29
N LEU A 217 19.05 1.04 -10.39
CA LEU A 217 19.50 0.62 -11.73
C LEU A 217 20.72 1.39 -12.28
N ARG A 218 21.10 2.49 -11.63
CA ARG A 218 22.33 3.25 -11.95
C ARG A 218 23.57 2.68 -11.25
N ARG A 219 23.40 1.77 -10.28
CA ARG A 219 24.53 1.14 -9.58
C ARG A 219 25.40 0.36 -10.56
N SER A 220 26.71 0.54 -10.42
CA SER A 220 27.70 -0.33 -11.05
C SER A 220 27.71 -1.70 -10.37
N GLY A 221 28.09 -2.74 -11.11
CA GLY A 221 28.27 -4.09 -10.56
C GLY A 221 27.00 -4.92 -10.36
N LEU A 222 25.83 -4.46 -10.82
CA LEU A 222 24.64 -5.33 -10.85
C LEU A 222 24.87 -6.51 -11.81
N SER A 223 24.61 -7.72 -11.33
CA SER A 223 24.62 -8.91 -12.20
C SER A 223 23.53 -8.79 -13.27
N PRO A 224 23.62 -9.52 -14.41
CA PRO A 224 22.58 -9.52 -15.42
C PRO A 224 21.19 -9.85 -14.86
N VAL A 225 21.11 -10.84 -13.96
CA VAL A 225 19.87 -11.27 -13.30
C VAL A 225 19.30 -10.17 -12.40
N GLN A 226 20.15 -9.53 -11.58
CA GLN A 226 19.73 -8.43 -10.70
C GLN A 226 19.27 -7.20 -11.50
N ARG A 227 19.96 -6.90 -12.59
CA ARG A 227 19.58 -5.81 -13.50
C ARG A 227 18.23 -6.08 -14.16
N TYR A 228 18.02 -7.32 -14.61
CA TYR A 228 16.73 -7.75 -15.14
C TYR A 228 15.62 -7.61 -14.10
N GLU A 229 15.80 -8.15 -12.89
CA GLU A 229 14.79 -8.10 -11.82
C GLU A 229 14.39 -6.66 -11.51
N GLY A 230 15.37 -5.76 -11.36
CA GLY A 230 15.11 -4.33 -11.12
C GLY A 230 14.36 -3.64 -12.27
N LEU A 231 14.69 -3.97 -13.53
CA LEU A 231 13.99 -3.44 -14.71
C LEU A 231 12.55 -3.98 -14.78
N ALA A 232 12.34 -5.25 -14.47
CA ALA A 232 11.03 -5.88 -14.46
C ALA A 232 10.13 -5.29 -13.38
N LEU A 233 10.61 -5.16 -12.14
CA LEU A 233 9.88 -4.51 -11.04
C LEU A 233 9.52 -3.06 -11.37
N ARG A 234 10.44 -2.34 -12.03
CA ARG A 234 10.19 -0.95 -12.47
C ARG A 234 9.09 -0.89 -13.53
N ALA A 235 9.12 -1.80 -14.50
CA ALA A 235 8.09 -1.91 -15.52
C ALA A 235 6.72 -2.25 -14.91
N ILE A 236 6.67 -3.18 -13.95
CA ILE A 236 5.46 -3.57 -13.22
C ILE A 236 4.88 -2.37 -12.47
N ALA A 237 5.72 -1.64 -11.71
CA ALA A 237 5.28 -0.48 -10.95
C ALA A 237 4.75 0.65 -11.86
N LEU A 238 5.43 0.95 -12.96
CA LEU A 238 4.98 1.95 -13.94
C LEU A 238 3.70 1.53 -14.66
N ASP A 239 3.55 0.26 -15.03
CA ASP A 239 2.29 -0.26 -15.61
C ASP A 239 1.13 -0.14 -14.62
N LYS A 240 1.37 -0.44 -13.35
CA LYS A 240 0.38 -0.30 -12.27
C LYS A 240 -0.09 1.16 -12.16
N ILE A 241 0.82 2.12 -12.14
CA ILE A 241 0.50 3.55 -12.11
C ILE A 241 -0.26 3.99 -13.37
N ASP A 242 0.21 3.62 -14.56
CA ASP A 242 -0.42 3.98 -15.83
C ASP A 242 -1.87 3.50 -15.89
N ARG A 243 -2.14 2.26 -15.46
CA ARG A 243 -3.50 1.73 -15.34
C ARG A 243 -4.33 2.46 -14.30
N TRP A 244 -3.77 2.79 -13.14
CA TRP A 244 -4.46 3.55 -12.11
C TRP A 244 -4.86 4.94 -12.59
N LEU A 245 -3.98 5.64 -13.30
CA LEU A 245 -4.27 6.96 -13.89
C LEU A 245 -5.27 6.88 -15.04
N ALA A 246 -5.50 5.70 -15.61
CA ALA A 246 -6.46 5.46 -16.67
C ALA A 246 -7.87 5.12 -16.20
N ASP A 247 -8.01 4.62 -14.97
CA ASP A 247 -9.27 4.19 -14.40
C ASP A 247 -9.93 5.34 -13.61
N SER A 248 -11.14 5.73 -14.00
CA SER A 248 -11.91 6.79 -13.35
C SER A 248 -12.48 6.39 -11.99
N SER A 249 -12.49 5.10 -11.64
CA SER A 249 -12.94 4.61 -10.33
C SER A 249 -11.95 4.89 -9.19
N THR A 250 -10.78 5.45 -9.50
CA THR A 250 -9.73 5.77 -8.51
C THR A 250 -10.06 6.95 -7.60
N GLU A 251 -11.08 7.74 -7.93
CA GLU A 251 -11.57 8.85 -7.10
C GLU A 251 -12.32 8.38 -5.85
N GLU A 252 -12.80 7.13 -5.82
CA GLU A 252 -13.58 6.58 -4.70
C GLU A 252 -12.72 6.25 -3.46
N ASN A 253 -11.39 6.19 -3.60
CA ASN A 253 -10.45 5.92 -2.50
C ASN A 253 -9.57 7.14 -2.24
N GLU A 254 -9.77 7.84 -1.12
CA GLU A 254 -9.03 9.06 -0.77
C GLU A 254 -7.50 8.89 -0.80
N SER A 255 -6.99 7.74 -0.35
CA SER A 255 -5.55 7.46 -0.38
C SER A 255 -5.05 7.29 -1.81
N LEU A 256 -5.82 6.66 -2.69
CA LEU A 256 -5.47 6.50 -4.10
C LEU A 256 -5.58 7.84 -4.84
N ALA A 257 -6.61 8.62 -4.57
CA ALA A 257 -6.78 9.97 -5.11
C ALA A 257 -5.64 10.91 -4.70
N ALA A 258 -5.16 10.82 -3.45
CA ALA A 258 -3.98 11.57 -2.99
C ALA A 258 -2.71 11.16 -3.76
N GLN A 259 -2.49 9.86 -3.97
CA GLN A 259 -1.36 9.34 -4.77
C GLN A 259 -1.45 9.79 -6.24
N THR A 260 -2.63 9.70 -6.85
CA THR A 260 -2.88 10.17 -8.22
C THR A 260 -2.56 11.66 -8.36
N ARG A 261 -3.09 12.51 -7.46
CA ARG A 261 -2.79 13.95 -7.44
C ARG A 261 -1.30 14.22 -7.25
N TRP A 262 -0.65 13.48 -6.37
CA TRP A 262 0.79 13.61 -6.14
C TRP A 262 1.62 13.27 -7.37
N ILE A 263 1.32 12.14 -8.04
CA ILE A 263 2.01 11.74 -9.27
C ILE A 263 1.79 12.78 -10.36
N LEU A 264 0.55 13.24 -10.56
CA LEU A 264 0.20 14.23 -11.58
C LEU A 264 0.78 15.63 -11.32
N LYS A 265 1.22 15.93 -10.09
CA LYS A 265 2.02 17.13 -9.79
C LYS A 265 3.47 17.02 -10.27
N THR A 266 3.97 15.80 -10.50
CA THR A 266 5.36 15.53 -10.85
C THR A 266 5.56 15.08 -12.30
N ALA A 267 4.55 14.45 -12.91
CA ALA A 267 4.59 13.97 -14.28
C ALA A 267 3.17 13.92 -14.86
N THR A 268 3.05 14.25 -16.13
CA THR A 268 1.79 14.10 -16.87
C THR A 268 1.45 12.64 -17.11
N ARG A 269 0.16 12.34 -17.33
CA ARG A 269 -0.29 10.98 -17.67
C ARG A 269 0.39 10.45 -18.94
N ALA A 270 0.61 11.30 -19.94
CA ALA A 270 1.31 10.92 -21.17
C ALA A 270 2.77 10.53 -20.90
N GLU A 271 3.48 11.29 -20.05
CA GLU A 271 4.86 10.95 -19.66
C GLU A 271 4.91 9.63 -18.89
N ILE A 272 3.96 9.36 -17.98
CA ILE A 272 3.88 8.08 -17.27
C ILE A 272 3.66 6.92 -18.25
N ALA A 273 2.72 7.06 -19.18
CA ALA A 273 2.45 6.04 -20.21
C ALA A 273 3.69 5.76 -21.07
N GLN A 274 4.40 6.80 -21.50
CA GLN A 274 5.64 6.67 -22.27
C GLN A 274 6.75 5.99 -21.45
N ARG A 275 6.90 6.37 -20.16
CA ARG A 275 7.85 5.74 -19.23
C ARG A 275 7.53 4.26 -19.02
N ALA A 276 6.26 3.90 -18.87
CA ALA A 276 5.83 2.51 -18.74
C ALA A 276 6.17 1.69 -19.98
N GLN A 277 5.85 2.19 -21.18
CA GLN A 277 6.18 1.51 -22.44
C GLN A 277 7.70 1.35 -22.64
N SER A 278 8.48 2.38 -22.30
CA SER A 278 9.95 2.30 -22.33
C SER A 278 10.49 1.27 -21.34
N ALA A 279 9.98 1.26 -20.10
CA ALA A 279 10.40 0.32 -19.07
C ALA A 279 10.11 -1.13 -19.45
N ILE A 280 8.93 -1.41 -20.01
CA ILE A 280 8.55 -2.76 -20.47
C ILE A 280 9.52 -3.23 -21.56
N ARG A 281 9.83 -2.39 -22.55
CA ARG A 281 10.80 -2.74 -23.60
C ARG A 281 12.19 -3.02 -23.02
N GLN A 282 12.66 -2.20 -22.09
CA GLN A 282 13.95 -2.41 -21.43
C GLN A 282 13.99 -3.72 -20.63
N ALA A 283 12.92 -4.05 -19.91
CA ALA A 283 12.81 -5.30 -19.15
C ALA A 283 12.79 -6.53 -20.07
N VAL A 284 12.09 -6.47 -21.20
CA VAL A 284 12.07 -7.55 -22.21
C VAL A 284 13.45 -7.74 -22.86
N LEU A 285 14.13 -6.66 -23.23
CA LEU A 285 15.50 -6.76 -23.77
C LEU A 285 16.47 -7.34 -22.74
N ALA A 286 16.35 -6.95 -21.48
CA ALA A 286 17.17 -7.51 -20.39
C ALA A 286 16.88 -9.00 -20.18
N TRP A 287 15.61 -9.41 -20.27
CA TRP A 287 15.20 -10.82 -20.23
C TRP A 287 15.81 -11.64 -21.37
N GLU A 288 15.79 -11.11 -22.59
CA GLU A 288 16.39 -11.77 -23.75
C GLU A 288 17.91 -11.91 -23.59
N ALA A 289 18.56 -10.88 -23.06
CA ALA A 289 20.00 -10.85 -22.81
C ALA A 289 20.47 -11.84 -21.72
N LEU A 290 19.58 -12.36 -20.87
CA LEU A 290 19.93 -13.38 -19.87
C LEU A 290 20.34 -14.73 -20.49
N GLY A 291 20.03 -14.99 -21.76
CA GLY A 291 20.43 -16.22 -22.45
C GLY A 291 19.92 -17.48 -21.74
N GLU A 292 20.82 -18.38 -21.34
CA GLU A 292 20.46 -19.62 -20.63
C GLU A 292 19.97 -19.38 -19.19
N ALA A 293 20.48 -18.35 -18.50
CA ALA A 293 20.13 -18.03 -17.11
C ALA A 293 18.62 -17.74 -16.94
N ARG A 294 17.95 -17.29 -18.01
CA ARG A 294 16.51 -17.06 -17.99
C ARG A 294 15.70 -18.36 -17.82
N TRP A 295 16.23 -19.49 -18.25
CA TRP A 295 15.53 -20.77 -18.19
C TRP A 295 15.77 -21.50 -16.87
N THR A 296 16.90 -21.23 -16.22
CA THR A 296 17.31 -21.85 -14.95
C THR A 296 16.82 -21.06 -13.74
N GLU A 297 16.97 -19.74 -13.75
CA GLU A 297 16.73 -18.89 -12.57
C GLU A 297 15.47 -18.03 -12.70
N ALA A 298 15.26 -17.43 -13.87
CA ALA A 298 14.24 -16.40 -14.02
C ALA A 298 12.93 -16.90 -14.65
N LYS A 299 12.86 -18.17 -15.08
CA LYS A 299 11.74 -18.74 -15.87
C LYS A 299 10.39 -18.42 -15.20
N PRO A 300 9.41 -17.81 -15.90
CA PRO A 300 8.14 -17.46 -15.29
C PRO A 300 7.48 -18.69 -14.67
N TYR A 301 7.10 -18.57 -13.40
CA TYR A 301 6.45 -19.67 -12.71
C TYR A 301 5.05 -19.91 -13.31
N SER A 302 4.74 -21.16 -13.63
CA SER A 302 3.42 -21.56 -14.13
C SER A 302 3.08 -22.96 -13.68
N VAL A 303 2.00 -23.08 -12.92
CA VAL A 303 1.40 -24.38 -12.57
C VAL A 303 0.57 -24.95 -13.73
N THR A 304 0.21 -24.14 -14.73
CA THR A 304 -0.75 -24.49 -15.80
C THR A 304 -0.27 -25.66 -16.67
N SER A 305 1.04 -25.79 -16.85
CA SER A 305 1.69 -26.87 -17.62
C SER A 305 2.13 -28.08 -16.77
N MET A 306 1.91 -28.07 -15.45
CA MET A 306 2.26 -29.22 -14.59
C MET A 306 1.28 -30.39 -14.79
N PRO A 307 1.76 -31.63 -15.01
CA PRO A 307 0.93 -32.82 -15.05
C PRO A 307 0.11 -33.00 -13.76
N ALA A 308 -1.12 -33.51 -13.88
CA ALA A 308 -2.02 -33.67 -12.73
C ALA A 308 -1.43 -34.53 -11.59
N GLN A 309 -0.59 -35.52 -11.91
CA GLN A 309 0.14 -36.34 -10.92
C GLN A 309 1.15 -35.51 -10.12
N ALA A 310 1.84 -34.55 -10.75
CA ALA A 310 2.80 -33.68 -10.06
C ALA A 310 2.12 -32.64 -9.15
N ARG A 311 0.90 -32.21 -9.50
CA ARG A 311 0.10 -31.31 -8.64
C ARG A 311 -0.44 -31.98 -7.37
N ASN A 312 -0.61 -33.31 -7.40
CA ASN A 312 -1.28 -34.05 -6.34
C ASN A 312 -0.33 -34.85 -5.41
N MET A 313 0.92 -35.12 -5.83
CA MET A 313 1.84 -36.00 -5.08
C MET A 313 3.00 -35.28 -4.39
N MET A 314 3.26 -34.00 -4.69
CA MET A 314 4.20 -33.15 -3.96
C MET A 314 3.59 -31.75 -3.89
N GLU A 315 3.68 -31.07 -2.75
CA GLU A 315 3.46 -29.62 -2.71
C GLU A 315 4.35 -29.01 -3.81
N ALA A 316 3.73 -28.33 -4.79
CA ALA A 316 4.49 -27.74 -5.88
C ALA A 316 5.54 -26.79 -5.28
N PRO A 317 6.81 -26.82 -5.71
CA PRO A 317 7.84 -25.99 -5.13
C PRO A 317 7.42 -24.52 -5.20
N ASP A 318 7.59 -23.81 -4.08
CA ASP A 318 7.26 -22.38 -4.01
C ASP A 318 8.01 -21.60 -5.08
N SER A 319 7.30 -20.69 -5.76
CA SER A 319 7.91 -19.81 -6.73
C SER A 319 8.93 -18.90 -6.06
N THR A 320 10.09 -18.71 -6.70
CA THR A 320 11.00 -17.66 -6.26
C THR A 320 10.43 -16.30 -6.64
N ARG A 321 10.77 -15.25 -5.88
CA ARG A 321 10.39 -13.85 -6.18
C ARG A 321 10.72 -13.45 -7.61
N LEU A 322 11.87 -13.89 -8.14
CA LEU A 322 12.28 -13.59 -9.50
C LEU A 322 11.35 -14.23 -10.53
N GLN A 323 10.92 -15.47 -10.30
CA GLN A 323 9.98 -16.17 -11.18
C GLN A 323 8.58 -15.54 -11.12
N GLU A 324 8.15 -15.07 -9.95
CA GLU A 324 6.90 -14.30 -9.80
C GLU A 324 6.97 -12.96 -10.54
N THR A 325 8.07 -12.23 -10.39
CA THR A 325 8.34 -10.98 -11.10
C THR A 325 8.31 -11.20 -12.61
N SER A 326 8.91 -12.29 -13.08
CA SER A 326 8.94 -12.67 -14.49
C SER A 326 7.55 -13.05 -15.01
N ALA A 327 6.75 -13.75 -14.20
CA ALA A 327 5.36 -14.07 -14.54
C ALA A 327 4.47 -12.82 -14.61
N GLN A 328 4.65 -11.86 -13.69
CA GLN A 328 3.92 -10.58 -13.73
C GLN A 328 4.30 -9.76 -14.97
N LEU A 329 5.59 -9.69 -15.31
CA LEU A 329 6.04 -9.00 -16.53
C LEU A 329 5.47 -9.65 -17.80
N ASP A 330 5.48 -10.98 -17.89
CA ASP A 330 4.91 -11.71 -19.03
C ASP A 330 3.40 -11.42 -19.20
N GLN A 331 2.64 -11.38 -18.09
CA GLN A 331 1.22 -10.98 -18.13
C GLN A 331 1.02 -9.55 -18.65
N ILE A 332 1.88 -8.61 -18.25
CA ILE A 332 1.84 -7.22 -18.72
C ILE A 332 2.14 -7.15 -20.21
N VAL A 333 3.18 -7.83 -20.68
CA VAL A 333 3.56 -7.87 -22.10
C VAL A 333 2.39 -8.41 -22.91
N ARG A 334 1.84 -9.59 -22.57
CA ARG A 334 0.70 -10.19 -23.27
C ARG A 334 -0.49 -9.24 -23.34
N ARG A 335 -0.83 -8.58 -22.23
CA ARG A 335 -1.95 -7.63 -22.16
C ARG A 335 -1.76 -6.42 -23.06
N ARG A 336 -0.53 -5.90 -23.15
CA ARG A 336 -0.22 -4.72 -23.97
C ARG A 336 0.03 -5.05 -25.44
N THR A 337 0.39 -6.29 -25.77
CA THR A 337 0.61 -6.73 -27.16
C THR A 337 -0.67 -7.22 -27.86
N VAL A 338 -1.66 -7.71 -27.11
CA VAL A 338 -2.96 -8.11 -27.71
C VAL A 338 -3.74 -6.82 -28.04
N PRO A 339 -4.09 -6.58 -29.32
CA PRO A 339 -4.89 -5.41 -29.67
C PRO A 339 -6.26 -5.50 -28.98
N PRO A 340 -6.85 -4.37 -28.55
CA PRO A 340 -8.22 -4.38 -28.04
C PRO A 340 -9.11 -4.99 -29.11
N GLY A 341 -9.72 -6.13 -28.80
CA GLY A 341 -10.71 -6.75 -29.68
C GLY A 341 -11.81 -5.73 -30.02
N PRO A 342 -12.44 -5.82 -31.20
CA PRO A 342 -13.53 -4.93 -31.55
C PRO A 342 -14.60 -5.00 -30.47
N ALA A 343 -15.03 -3.83 -29.98
CA ALA A 343 -16.13 -3.73 -29.04
C ALA A 343 -17.31 -4.58 -29.54
N PRO A 344 -18.00 -5.33 -28.65
CA PRO A 344 -19.19 -6.06 -29.05
C PRO A 344 -20.15 -5.07 -29.67
N ARG A 345 -20.44 -5.25 -30.97
CA ARG A 345 -21.46 -4.47 -31.67
C ARG A 345 -22.73 -4.57 -30.84
N SER A 346 -23.17 -3.43 -30.33
CA SER A 346 -24.51 -3.23 -29.80
C SER A 346 -25.48 -3.85 -30.79
N GLY A 347 -26.14 -4.94 -30.38
CA GLY A 347 -27.16 -5.59 -31.18
C GLY A 347 -28.25 -4.58 -31.49
N GLU A 348 -28.39 -4.26 -32.78
CA GLU A 348 -29.53 -3.56 -33.33
C GLU A 348 -30.80 -4.36 -33.00
N GLY A 349 -31.46 -3.96 -31.92
CA GLY A 349 -32.85 -4.30 -31.66
C GLY A 349 -33.75 -3.43 -32.54
N GLY A 350 -34.52 -4.06 -33.40
CA GLY A 350 -35.88 -3.63 -33.71
C GLY A 350 -36.09 -2.79 -34.98
N ARG A 351 -36.48 -3.47 -36.06
CA ARG A 351 -37.54 -2.96 -36.94
C ARG A 351 -38.56 -4.07 -37.19
N PRO A 352 -39.83 -3.91 -36.77
CA PRO A 352 -40.90 -4.80 -37.20
C PRO A 352 -41.31 -4.44 -38.63
N ARG A 353 -41.40 -5.48 -39.47
CA ARG A 353 -42.03 -5.46 -40.78
C ARG A 353 -43.55 -5.46 -40.59
N THR A 354 -44.22 -4.36 -40.87
CA THR A 354 -45.65 -4.38 -41.20
C THR A 354 -45.79 -4.23 -42.71
N THR A 355 -46.12 -5.33 -43.37
CA THR A 355 -46.66 -5.34 -44.74
C THR A 355 -48.15 -5.06 -44.69
N ARG A 356 -48.61 -4.22 -45.61
CA ARG A 356 -49.99 -4.10 -46.04
C ARG A 356 -50.13 -4.77 -47.40
#